data_AF-A0A934PUK8-F1
#
_entry.id   AF-A0A934PUK8-F1
#
_cell.length_a   1.000
_cell.length_b   1.000
_cell.length_c   1.000
_cell.angle_alpha   90.00
_cell.angle_beta   90.00
_cell.angle_gamma   90.00
#
_symmetry.space_group_name_H-M   'P 1'
#
loop_
_entity.id
_entity.type
_entity.pdbx_description
1 polymer ?
#
loop_
_entity_poly.entity_id
_entity_poly.type
_entity_poly.pdbx_seq_one_letter_code
_entity_poly.pdbx_strand_id
1 'polypeptide(L)'
;MENIIPAEAAIEKCDACFTDVVADDVYCTNCGYPLKGSDFEQRSFIANRDVIDIDMNDFNNKIKSARNSLYYLAGVFMFVGVINFFIKKDDPDILAYVLVYVILAALFLALGGYSQKKPLACIVSGLCLYTIVQVLAIIDNPANLVSGIIVKIVIIGYMIKGIKSALELERFKKENNIT
;
A
#
# COMPACT_ATOMS: atom_id res chain seq x y z
N MET A 1 -24.84 -59.44 13.46
CA MET A 1 -24.21 -58.11 13.63
C MET A 1 -24.72 -57.28 12.46
N GLU A 2 -25.87 -56.64 12.64
CA GLU A 2 -26.46 -55.79 11.61
C GLU A 2 -25.51 -54.63 11.31
N ASN A 3 -25.13 -54.54 10.04
CA ASN A 3 -24.26 -53.53 9.51
C ASN A 3 -25.09 -52.26 9.32
N ILE A 4 -25.07 -51.37 10.31
CA ILE A 4 -25.75 -50.08 10.24
C ILE A 4 -24.90 -49.19 9.31
N ILE A 5 -25.27 -49.17 8.03
CA ILE A 5 -24.79 -48.18 7.08
C ILE A 5 -25.34 -46.83 7.57
N PRO A 6 -24.50 -45.83 7.92
CA PRO A 6 -25.02 -44.54 8.34
C PRO A 6 -25.77 -43.92 7.16
N ALA A 7 -26.99 -43.46 7.43
CA ALA A 7 -27.84 -42.74 6.51
C ALA A 7 -27.03 -41.65 5.78
N GLU A 8 -27.20 -41.60 4.47
CA GLU A 8 -26.56 -40.66 3.56
C GLU A 8 -26.74 -39.24 4.10
N ALA A 9 -25.65 -38.66 4.60
CA ALA A 9 -25.71 -37.39 5.33
C ALA A 9 -26.15 -36.28 4.36
N ALA A 10 -27.24 -35.59 4.70
CA ALA A 10 -27.74 -34.49 3.88
C ALA A 10 -26.65 -33.41 3.75
N ILE A 11 -26.41 -32.95 2.53
CA ILE A 11 -25.42 -31.92 2.22
C ILE A 11 -26.15 -30.60 1.96
N GLU A 12 -25.72 -29.55 2.64
CA GLU A 12 -26.24 -28.20 2.52
C GLU A 12 -25.12 -27.20 2.20
N LYS A 13 -25.50 -25.98 1.78
CA LYS A 13 -24.56 -24.89 1.54
C LYS A 13 -24.39 -24.06 2.80
N CYS A 14 -23.15 -23.72 3.16
CA CYS A 14 -22.89 -22.75 4.22
C CYS A 14 -23.32 -21.33 3.79
N ASP A 15 -24.12 -20.65 4.61
CA ASP A 15 -24.61 -19.29 4.32
C ASP A 15 -23.52 -18.21 4.32
N ALA A 16 -22.38 -18.47 4.95
CA ALA A 16 -21.26 -17.54 4.96
C ALA A 16 -20.31 -17.73 3.76
N CYS A 17 -19.84 -18.96 3.52
CA CYS A 17 -18.75 -19.24 2.57
C CYS A 17 -19.17 -20.07 1.35
N PHE A 18 -20.43 -20.50 1.27
CA PHE A 18 -21.01 -21.28 0.18
C PHE A 18 -20.32 -22.63 -0.11
N THR A 19 -19.47 -23.10 0.81
CA THR A 19 -18.90 -24.45 0.80
C THR A 19 -19.96 -25.46 1.21
N ASP A 20 -19.87 -26.66 0.63
CA ASP A 20 -20.75 -27.78 0.98
C ASP A 20 -20.41 -28.26 2.39
N VAL A 21 -21.42 -28.39 3.24
CA VAL A 21 -21.32 -28.81 4.64
C VAL A 21 -22.31 -29.93 4.92
N VAL A 22 -21.98 -30.77 5.91
CA VAL A 22 -22.90 -31.81 6.38
C VAL A 22 -23.96 -31.14 7.23
N ALA A 23 -25.25 -31.38 6.96
CA ALA A 23 -26.36 -30.72 7.65
C ALA A 23 -26.35 -30.96 9.18
N ASP A 24 -25.70 -32.03 9.63
CA ASP A 24 -25.58 -32.33 11.06
C ASP A 24 -24.45 -31.58 11.78
N ASP A 25 -23.52 -30.96 11.03
CA ASP A 25 -22.40 -30.23 11.60
C ASP A 25 -22.87 -29.00 12.39
N VAL A 26 -22.22 -28.75 13.53
CA VAL A 26 -22.50 -27.56 14.37
C VAL A 26 -21.83 -26.31 13.79
N TYR A 27 -20.66 -26.48 13.16
CA TYR A 27 -19.86 -25.41 12.57
C TYR A 27 -19.39 -25.80 11.17
N CYS A 28 -19.28 -24.82 10.28
CA CYS A 28 -18.66 -25.01 8.98
C CYS A 28 -17.16 -25.28 9.14
N THR A 29 -16.68 -26.40 8.62
CA THR A 29 -15.27 -26.80 8.70
C THR A 29 -14.33 -25.92 7.87
N ASN A 30 -14.84 -25.18 6.89
CA ASN A 30 -14.06 -24.29 6.05
C ASN A 30 -13.87 -22.88 6.65
N CYS A 31 -14.94 -22.29 7.21
CA CYS A 31 -14.90 -20.90 7.68
C CYS A 31 -15.22 -20.71 9.17
N GLY A 32 -15.75 -21.72 9.86
CA GLY A 32 -16.14 -21.62 11.27
C GLY A 32 -17.54 -21.03 11.51
N TYR A 33 -18.34 -20.81 10.47
CA TYR A 33 -19.72 -20.32 10.61
C TYR A 33 -20.59 -21.27 11.45
N PRO A 34 -21.35 -20.77 12.46
CA PRO A 34 -22.16 -21.61 13.34
C PRO A 34 -23.49 -22.03 12.67
N LEU A 35 -23.48 -23.18 11.99
CA LEU A 35 -24.61 -23.71 11.20
C LEU A 35 -25.88 -23.90 12.04
N LYS A 36 -25.72 -24.38 13.28
CA LYS A 36 -26.81 -24.58 14.24
C LYS A 36 -26.84 -23.53 15.37
N GLY A 37 -26.10 -22.43 15.20
CA GLY A 37 -26.07 -21.33 16.17
C GLY A 37 -27.40 -20.56 16.20
N SER A 38 -27.58 -19.75 17.22
CA SER A 38 -28.71 -18.82 17.28
C SER A 38 -28.61 -17.76 16.15
N ASP A 39 -29.75 -17.15 15.78
CA ASP A 39 -29.78 -16.02 14.86
C ASP A 39 -28.77 -14.92 15.25
N PHE A 40 -28.58 -14.71 16.55
CA PHE A 40 -27.62 -13.76 17.08
C PHE A 40 -26.17 -14.16 16.80
N GLU A 41 -25.79 -15.43 17.03
CA GLU A 41 -24.44 -15.93 16.78
C GLU A 41 -24.11 -15.92 15.29
N GLN A 42 -25.03 -16.37 14.45
CA GLN A 42 -24.88 -16.37 12.99
C GLN A 42 -24.69 -14.96 12.43
N ARG A 43 -25.52 -13.99 12.87
CA ARG A 43 -25.37 -12.58 12.46
C ARG A 43 -24.08 -11.95 12.97
N SER A 44 -23.69 -12.26 14.21
CA SER A 44 -22.44 -11.75 14.80
C SER A 44 -21.22 -12.26 14.05
N PHE A 45 -21.23 -13.52 13.60
CA PHE A 45 -20.16 -14.08 12.78
C PHE A 45 -20.03 -13.34 11.44
N ILE A 46 -21.14 -13.15 10.72
CA ILE A 46 -21.14 -12.45 9.42
C ILE A 46 -20.65 -11.00 9.59
N ALA A 47 -21.17 -10.29 10.60
CA ALA A 47 -20.75 -8.92 10.89
C ALA A 47 -19.25 -8.82 11.21
N ASN A 48 -18.70 -9.72 12.03
CA ASN A 48 -17.27 -9.73 12.35
C ASN A 48 -16.41 -10.00 11.10
N ARG A 49 -16.87 -10.90 10.21
CA ARG A 49 -16.15 -11.18 8.96
C ARG A 49 -16.12 -9.96 8.05
N ASP A 50 -17.26 -9.28 7.88
CA ASP A 50 -17.36 -8.10 7.03
C ASP A 50 -16.45 -6.96 7.54
N VAL A 51 -16.32 -6.81 8.87
CA VAL A 51 -15.38 -5.86 9.47
C VAL A 51 -13.93 -6.19 9.10
N ILE A 52 -13.52 -7.46 9.19
CA ILE A 52 -12.16 -7.90 8.83
C ILE A 52 -11.86 -7.65 7.34
N ASP A 53 -12.82 -7.92 6.45
CA ASP A 53 -12.66 -7.69 5.01
C ASP A 53 -12.52 -6.19 4.67
N ILE A 54 -13.33 -5.34 5.32
CA ILE A 54 -13.23 -3.89 5.18
C ILE A 54 -11.85 -3.38 5.61
N ASP A 55 -11.37 -3.84 6.77
CA ASP A 55 -10.05 -3.46 7.30
C ASP A 55 -8.91 -3.90 6.36
N MET A 56 -8.98 -5.11 5.80
CA MET A 56 -7.99 -5.60 4.84
C MET A 56 -7.98 -4.81 3.53
N ASN A 57 -9.13 -4.37 3.05
CA ASN A 57 -9.20 -3.53 1.86
C ASN A 57 -8.64 -2.12 2.13
N ASP A 58 -8.96 -1.53 3.28
CA ASP A 58 -8.41 -0.25 3.72
C ASP A 58 -6.87 -0.32 3.87
N PHE A 59 -6.38 -1.40 4.48
CA PHE A 59 -4.95 -1.71 4.59
C PHE A 59 -4.25 -1.73 3.22
N ASN A 60 -4.81 -2.46 2.26
CA ASN A 60 -4.27 -2.54 0.90
C ASN A 60 -4.29 -1.17 0.19
N ASN A 61 -5.34 -0.37 0.41
CA ASN A 61 -5.43 0.96 -0.17
C ASN A 61 -4.40 1.92 0.43
N LYS A 62 -4.11 1.82 1.73
CA LYS A 62 -3.03 2.58 2.40
C LYS A 62 -1.65 2.25 1.85
N ILE A 63 -1.36 0.97 1.63
CA ILE A 63 -0.10 0.54 0.99
C ILE A 63 -0.01 1.11 -0.44
N LYS A 64 -1.08 1.00 -1.23
CA LYS A 64 -1.12 1.55 -2.60
C LYS A 64 -0.90 3.07 -2.60
N SER A 65 -1.52 3.80 -1.67
CA SER A 65 -1.37 5.24 -1.52
C SER A 65 0.09 5.64 -1.28
N ALA A 66 0.74 5.03 -0.28
CA ALA A 66 2.16 5.25 -0.01
C ALA A 66 3.03 4.93 -1.24
N ARG A 67 2.85 3.75 -1.83
CA ARG A 67 3.59 3.33 -3.02
C ARG A 67 3.45 4.31 -4.18
N ASN A 68 2.23 4.76 -4.46
CA ASN A 68 1.95 5.65 -5.56
C ASN A 68 2.62 7.02 -5.37
N SER A 69 2.78 7.52 -4.14
CA SER A 69 3.53 8.75 -3.88
C SER A 69 5.00 8.63 -4.31
N LEU A 70 5.65 7.48 -4.06
CA LEU A 70 7.04 7.24 -4.48
C LEU A 70 7.17 7.09 -6.00
N TYR A 71 6.23 6.40 -6.64
CA TYR A 71 6.21 6.31 -8.11
C TYR A 71 5.93 7.65 -8.79
N TYR A 72 5.09 8.50 -8.19
CA TYR A 72 4.87 9.85 -8.67
C TYR A 72 6.17 10.66 -8.63
N LEU A 73 6.94 10.58 -7.54
CA LEU A 73 8.27 11.20 -7.44
C LEU A 73 9.23 10.67 -8.51
N ALA A 74 9.27 9.35 -8.71
CA ALA A 74 10.09 8.75 -9.76
C ALA A 74 9.73 9.32 -11.15
N GLY A 75 8.44 9.40 -11.46
CA GLY A 75 7.95 9.99 -12.71
C GLY A 75 8.31 11.47 -12.86
N VAL A 76 8.15 12.27 -11.80
CA VAL A 76 8.52 13.70 -11.81
C VAL A 76 10.01 13.89 -12.05
N PHE A 77 10.88 13.16 -11.34
CA PHE A 77 12.33 13.28 -11.54
C PHE A 77 12.74 12.83 -12.94
N MET A 78 12.16 11.75 -13.45
CA MET A 78 12.39 11.30 -14.82
C MET A 78 11.97 12.37 -15.83
N PHE A 79 10.76 12.92 -15.69
CA PHE A 79 10.21 13.94 -16.58
C PHE A 79 11.05 15.23 -16.57
N VAL A 80 11.45 15.69 -15.38
CA VAL A 80 12.33 16.86 -15.22
C VAL A 80 13.70 16.61 -15.86
N GLY A 81 14.27 15.41 -15.68
CA GLY A 81 15.53 15.03 -16.33
C GLY A 81 15.43 15.10 -17.86
N VAL A 82 14.36 14.54 -18.44
CA VAL A 82 14.13 14.60 -19.89
C VAL A 82 13.96 16.03 -20.39
N ILE A 83 13.15 16.87 -19.71
CA ILE A 83 12.97 18.27 -20.10
C ILE A 83 14.30 19.02 -20.08
N ASN A 84 15.09 18.87 -19.01
CA ASN A 84 16.36 19.57 -18.90
C ASN A 84 17.35 19.15 -19.99
N PHE A 85 17.37 17.87 -20.38
CA PHE A 85 18.18 17.39 -21.49
C PHE A 85 17.89 18.15 -22.79
N PHE A 86 16.62 18.36 -23.12
CA PHE A 86 16.24 19.08 -24.35
C PHE A 86 16.47 20.59 -24.26
N ILE A 87 16.23 21.22 -23.10
CA ILE A 87 16.39 22.67 -22.94
C ILE A 87 17.87 23.08 -22.94
N LYS A 88 18.74 22.28 -22.32
CA LYS A 88 20.15 22.62 -22.10
C LYS A 88 21.09 21.78 -22.98
N LYS A 89 20.67 21.45 -24.21
CA LYS A 89 21.42 20.55 -25.10
C LYS A 89 22.86 21.01 -25.41
N ASP A 90 23.11 22.32 -25.33
CA ASP A 90 24.40 22.94 -25.66
C ASP A 90 25.33 23.07 -24.45
N ASP A 91 24.85 22.68 -23.26
CA ASP A 91 25.63 22.68 -22.02
C ASP A 91 26.50 21.41 -21.94
N PRO A 92 27.84 21.51 -21.86
CA PRO A 92 28.72 20.35 -21.82
C PRO A 92 28.46 19.44 -20.59
N ASP A 93 27.91 19.98 -19.51
CA ASP A 93 27.67 19.23 -18.27
C ASP A 93 26.26 18.61 -18.20
N ILE A 94 25.45 18.73 -19.26
CA ILE A 94 24.06 18.28 -19.26
C ILE A 94 23.90 16.78 -18.98
N LEU A 95 24.82 15.95 -19.47
CA LEU A 95 24.76 14.50 -19.24
C LEU A 95 24.95 14.16 -17.76
N ALA A 96 25.87 14.85 -17.07
CA ALA A 96 26.08 14.66 -15.63
C ALA A 96 24.85 15.10 -14.85
N TYR A 97 24.25 16.24 -15.22
CA TYR A 97 23.02 16.72 -14.60
C TYR A 97 21.86 15.73 -14.77
N VAL A 98 21.60 15.26 -15.99
CA VAL A 98 20.51 14.32 -16.29
C VAL A 98 20.71 12.97 -15.60
N LEU A 99 21.96 12.49 -15.50
CA LEU A 99 22.30 11.26 -14.79
C LEU A 99 21.80 11.28 -13.34
N VAL A 100 21.95 12.41 -12.64
CA VAL A 100 21.47 12.57 -11.26
C VAL A 100 19.95 12.39 -11.18
N TYR A 101 19.19 12.97 -12.11
CA TYR A 101 17.74 12.82 -12.17
C TYR A 101 17.32 11.38 -12.46
N VAL A 102 18.03 10.69 -13.35
CA VAL A 102 17.77 9.27 -13.67
C VAL A 102 18.04 8.38 -12.47
N ILE A 103 19.16 8.58 -11.77
CA ILE A 103 19.49 7.85 -10.54
C ILE A 103 18.41 8.09 -9.49
N LEU A 104 17.98 9.34 -9.31
CA LEU A 104 16.97 9.70 -8.33
C LEU A 104 15.63 9.05 -8.67
N ALA A 105 15.22 9.06 -9.94
CA ALA A 105 14.04 8.36 -10.41
C ALA A 105 14.11 6.85 -10.13
N ALA A 106 15.26 6.22 -10.40
CA ALA A 106 15.48 4.81 -10.11
C ALA A 106 15.41 4.50 -8.61
N LEU A 107 15.98 5.36 -7.75
CA LEU A 107 15.90 5.21 -6.29
C LEU A 107 14.45 5.30 -5.79
N PHE A 108 13.68 6.28 -6.25
CA PHE A 108 12.26 6.40 -5.88
C PHE A 108 11.42 5.24 -6.40
N LEU A 109 11.75 4.71 -7.59
CA LEU A 109 11.09 3.53 -8.15
C LEU A 109 11.41 2.27 -7.33
N ALA A 110 12.67 2.09 -6.91
CA ALA A 110 13.07 0.99 -6.04
C ALA A 110 12.41 1.07 -4.66
N LEU A 111 12.35 2.27 -4.06
CA LEU A 111 11.64 2.52 -2.80
C LEU A 111 10.14 2.22 -2.95
N GLY A 112 9.52 2.60 -4.07
CA GLY A 112 8.12 2.27 -4.36
C GLY A 112 7.88 0.77 -4.50
N GLY A 113 8.79 0.03 -5.14
CA GLY A 113 8.71 -1.43 -5.20
C GLY A 113 8.83 -2.07 -3.82
N TYR A 114 9.76 -1.59 -3.00
CA TYR A 114 10.02 -2.13 -1.66
C TYR A 114 8.96 -1.72 -0.62
N SER A 115 8.16 -0.67 -0.88
CA SER A 115 7.15 -0.16 0.04
C SER A 115 6.02 -1.15 0.33
N GLN A 116 5.88 -2.22 -0.45
CA GLN A 116 4.92 -3.31 -0.15
C GLN A 116 5.23 -4.02 1.17
N LYS A 117 6.52 -4.11 1.53
CA LYS A 117 6.98 -4.79 2.75
C LYS A 117 7.12 -3.82 3.92
N LYS A 118 7.69 -2.64 3.67
CA LYS A 118 7.99 -1.62 4.69
C LYS A 118 7.60 -0.21 4.21
N PRO A 119 6.30 0.10 4.13
CA PRO A 119 5.84 1.36 3.54
C PRO A 119 6.30 2.58 4.31
N LEU A 120 6.25 2.55 5.66
CA LEU A 120 6.68 3.68 6.49
C LEU A 120 8.15 4.00 6.27
N ALA A 121 9.03 2.98 6.34
CA ALA A 121 10.46 3.15 6.11
C ALA A 121 10.73 3.74 4.72
N CYS A 122 10.10 3.21 3.67
CA CYS A 122 10.31 3.68 2.29
C CYS A 122 9.86 5.13 2.09
N ILE A 123 8.71 5.52 2.64
CA ILE A 123 8.18 6.88 2.52
C ILE A 123 9.05 7.88 3.27
N VAL A 124 9.47 7.55 4.49
CA VAL A 124 10.35 8.41 5.29
C VAL A 124 11.70 8.56 4.60
N SER A 125 12.31 7.45 4.13
CA SER A 125 13.56 7.50 3.36
C SER A 125 13.42 8.33 2.08
N GLY A 126 12.31 8.18 1.35
CA GLY A 126 12.01 9.00 0.18
C GLY A 126 11.91 10.49 0.53
N LEU A 127 11.30 10.85 1.66
CA LEU A 127 11.18 12.24 2.09
C LEU A 127 12.55 12.83 2.45
N CYS A 128 13.36 12.06 3.16
CA CYS A 128 14.73 12.45 3.49
C CYS A 128 15.55 12.67 2.21
N LEU A 129 15.49 11.74 1.26
CA LEU A 129 16.21 11.83 -0.01
C LEU A 129 15.77 13.06 -0.81
N TYR A 130 14.47 13.30 -0.94
CA TYR A 130 13.93 14.50 -1.58
C TYR A 130 14.44 15.78 -0.90
N THR A 131 14.40 15.83 0.42
CA THR A 131 14.81 17.01 1.20
C THR A 131 16.30 17.29 1.00
N ILE A 132 17.16 16.26 1.03
CA ILE A 132 18.60 16.39 0.79
C ILE A 132 18.86 17.01 -0.59
N VAL A 133 18.18 16.51 -1.63
CA VAL A 133 18.33 17.04 -3.00
C VAL A 133 17.90 18.50 -3.09
N GLN A 134 16.82 18.89 -2.40
CA GLN A 134 16.38 20.29 -2.37
C GLN A 134 17.39 21.19 -1.66
N VAL A 135 17.96 20.75 -0.54
CA VAL A 135 18.99 21.51 0.18
C VAL A 135 20.22 21.73 -0.70
N LEU A 136 20.71 20.68 -1.38
CA LEU A 136 21.82 20.79 -2.32
C LEU A 136 21.52 21.76 -3.47
N ALA A 137 20.31 21.71 -4.03
CA ALA A 137 19.89 22.62 -5.09
C ALA A 137 19.81 24.08 -4.63
N ILE A 138 19.47 24.35 -3.37
CA ILE A 138 19.43 25.69 -2.79
C ILE A 138 20.85 26.24 -2.58
N ILE A 139 21.79 25.39 -2.15
CA ILE A 139 23.20 25.77 -1.97
C ILE A 139 23.82 26.16 -3.31
N ASP A 140 23.49 25.44 -4.39
CA ASP A 140 23.96 25.73 -5.74
C ASP A 140 23.38 27.04 -6.29
N ASN A 141 22.06 27.22 -6.16
CA ASN A 141 21.41 28.48 -6.53
C ASN A 141 20.20 28.76 -5.63
N PRO A 142 20.20 29.83 -4.82
CA PRO A 142 19.09 30.14 -3.91
C PRO A 142 17.78 30.46 -4.65
N ALA A 143 17.82 30.87 -5.92
CA ALA A 143 16.62 31.04 -6.75
C ALA A 143 15.84 29.72 -6.94
N ASN A 144 16.52 28.57 -6.81
CA ASN A 144 15.87 27.26 -6.85
C ASN A 144 14.87 27.08 -5.73
N LEU A 145 14.94 27.83 -4.61
CA LEU A 145 13.96 27.75 -3.53
C LEU A 145 12.55 28.11 -4.03
N VAL A 146 12.45 29.20 -4.79
CA VAL A 146 11.19 29.78 -5.29
C VAL A 146 10.79 29.17 -6.63
N SER A 147 11.76 28.76 -7.45
CA SER A 147 11.48 28.08 -8.72
C SER A 147 10.76 26.75 -8.49
N GLY A 148 9.69 26.52 -9.25
CA GLY A 148 8.91 25.29 -9.16
C GLY A 148 8.19 25.09 -7.83
N ILE A 149 7.95 26.15 -7.05
CA ILE A 149 7.29 26.07 -5.73
C ILE A 149 5.97 25.29 -5.76
N ILE A 150 5.19 25.44 -6.83
CA ILE A 150 3.92 24.71 -7.05
C ILE A 150 4.17 23.20 -7.07
N VAL A 151 5.17 22.74 -7.84
CA VAL A 151 5.52 21.33 -7.94
C VAL A 151 6.00 20.79 -6.58
N LYS A 152 6.79 21.59 -5.84
CA LYS A 152 7.29 21.20 -4.51
C LYS A 152 6.15 21.06 -3.50
N ILE A 153 5.19 21.99 -3.50
CA ILE A 153 4.00 21.92 -2.63
C ILE A 153 3.19 20.66 -2.96
N VAL A 154 2.98 20.38 -4.24
CA VAL A 154 2.26 19.17 -4.70
C VAL A 154 2.99 17.91 -4.23
N ILE A 155 4.32 17.83 -4.41
CA ILE A 155 5.14 16.70 -3.95
C ILE A 155 4.98 16.53 -2.44
N ILE A 156 5.21 17.58 -1.65
CA ILE A 156 5.10 17.51 -0.18
C ILE A 156 3.70 17.07 0.24
N GLY A 157 2.64 17.58 -0.41
CA GLY A 157 1.26 17.16 -0.16
C GLY A 157 1.06 15.65 -0.39
N TYR A 158 1.56 15.11 -1.51
CA TYR A 158 1.52 13.67 -1.79
C TYR A 158 2.34 12.85 -0.79
N MET A 159 3.50 13.36 -0.35
CA MET A 159 4.32 12.68 0.65
C MET A 159 3.66 12.66 2.02
N ILE A 160 3.04 13.77 2.45
CA ILE A 160 2.29 13.84 3.72
C ILE A 160 1.13 12.84 3.70
N LYS A 161 0.39 12.76 2.58
CA LYS A 161 -0.66 11.75 2.41
C LYS A 161 -0.09 10.33 2.53
N GLY A 162 1.03 10.06 1.87
CA GLY A 162 1.72 8.77 1.94
C GLY A 162 2.18 8.42 3.37
N ILE A 163 2.71 9.39 4.13
CA ILE A 163 3.13 9.21 5.53
C ILE A 163 1.94 8.86 6.41
N LYS A 164 0.82 9.60 6.29
CA LYS A 164 -0.40 9.32 7.07
C LYS A 164 -0.91 7.91 6.80
N SER A 165 -1.01 7.52 5.53
CA SER A 165 -1.40 6.15 5.14
C SER A 165 -0.45 5.09 5.71
N ALA A 166 0.86 5.34 5.67
CA ALA A 166 1.85 4.39 6.21
C ALA A 166 1.82 4.30 7.74
N LEU A 167 1.58 5.41 8.45
CA LEU A 167 1.46 5.42 9.92
C LEU A 167 0.23 4.66 10.40
N GLU A 168 -0.91 4.84 9.73
CA GLU A 168 -2.13 4.10 10.04
C GLU A 168 -1.93 2.59 9.82
N LEU A 169 -1.19 2.21 8.79
CA LEU A 169 -0.85 0.82 8.54
C LEU A 169 -0.03 0.18 9.67
N GLU A 170 0.99 0.89 10.15
CA GLU A 170 1.86 0.42 11.24
C GLU A 170 1.11 0.32 12.56
N ARG A 171 0.15 1.23 12.82
CA ARG A 171 -0.74 1.15 13.99
C ARG A 171 -1.63 -0.09 13.90
N PHE A 172 -2.27 -0.31 12.76
CA PHE A 172 -3.12 -1.48 12.53
C PHE A 172 -2.35 -2.80 12.70
N LYS A 173 -1.13 -2.87 12.14
CA LYS A 173 -0.23 -4.02 12.32
C LYS A 173 0.08 -4.28 13.80
N LYS A 174 0.38 -3.23 14.55
CA LYS A 174 0.69 -3.30 15.98
C LYS A 174 -0.51 -3.75 16.82
N GLU A 175 -1.70 -3.22 16.53
CA GLU A 175 -2.94 -3.55 17.25
C GLU A 175 -3.37 -4.99 17.03
N ASN A 176 -3.17 -5.52 15.81
CA ASN A 176 -3.56 -6.87 15.44
C ASN A 176 -2.42 -7.90 15.52
N ASN A 177 -1.26 -7.52 16.06
CA ASN A 177 -0.05 -8.37 16.14
C ASN A 177 0.38 -8.97 14.78
N ILE A 178 0.19 -8.22 13.69
CA ILE A 178 0.54 -8.62 12.32
C ILE A 178 1.92 -8.04 12.01
N THR A 179 2.91 -8.90 11.68
CA THR A 179 4.30 -8.48 11.39
C THR A 179 4.44 -7.86 9.99
#